data_AF-A0A9W6K0C7-F1
#
_entry.id   AF-A0A9W6K0C7-F1
#
_cell.length_a   1.000
_cell.length_b   1.000
_cell.length_c   1.000
_cell.angle_alpha   90.00
_cell.angle_beta   90.00
_cell.angle_gamma   90.00
#
_symmetry.space_group_name_H-M   'P 1'
#
loop_
_entity.id
_entity.type
_entity.pdbx_description
1 polymer ?
#
loop_
_entity_poly.entity_id
_entity_poly.type
_entity_poly.pdbx_seq_one_letter_code
_entity_poly.pdbx_strand_id
1 'polypeptide(L)'
;MPVTLKKRDAEDLIAEAVRSVELRDFPSAWNELDTLSSETTVDNIGVDPAGIRVSGTKFSGLASVYVALRYGKGDDEFTTSEAFRGKFHGHFDQGKPLIDDFTVDTSPFFA
;
A
#
# COMPACT_ATOMS: atom_id res chain seq x y z
N MET A 1 11.92 20.25 -22.81
CA MET A 1 11.62 21.14 -21.67
C MET A 1 11.51 20.27 -20.43
N PRO A 2 12.23 20.55 -19.32
CA PRO A 2 12.02 19.78 -18.10
C PRO A 2 10.69 20.21 -17.47
N VAL A 3 9.79 19.24 -17.26
CA VAL A 3 8.53 19.48 -16.56
C VAL A 3 8.85 19.63 -15.08
N THR A 4 8.93 20.87 -14.59
CA THR A 4 9.01 21.15 -13.16
C THR A 4 7.62 20.88 -12.56
N LEU A 5 7.35 19.61 -12.21
CA LEU A 5 6.18 19.22 -11.43
C LEU A 5 6.20 20.00 -10.11
N LYS A 6 5.11 20.71 -9.76
CA LYS A 6 5.03 21.30 -8.42
C LYS A 6 4.96 20.16 -7.41
N LYS A 7 5.56 20.35 -6.24
CA LYS A 7 5.66 19.33 -5.19
C LYS A 7 4.31 18.66 -4.85
N ARG A 8 3.22 19.43 -4.78
CA ARG A 8 1.86 18.92 -4.56
C ARG A 8 1.39 17.98 -5.67
N ASP A 9 1.62 18.35 -6.92
CA ASP A 9 1.26 17.52 -8.08
C ASP A 9 2.02 16.19 -8.06
N ALA A 10 3.29 16.20 -7.60
CA ALA A 10 4.09 14.99 -7.45
C ALA A 10 3.60 14.07 -6.32
N GLU A 11 3.21 14.64 -5.18
CA GLU A 11 2.65 13.88 -4.04
C GLU A 11 1.32 13.21 -4.42
N ASP A 12 0.44 13.91 -5.13
CA ASP A 12 -0.83 13.37 -5.60
C ASP A 12 -0.62 12.24 -6.63
N LEU A 13 0.32 12.40 -7.57
CA LEU A 13 0.69 11.35 -8.52
C LEU A 13 1.25 10.10 -7.83
N ILE A 14 2.09 10.27 -6.81
CA ILE A 14 2.60 9.14 -6.02
C ILE A 14 1.43 8.47 -5.29
N ALA A 15 0.54 9.24 -4.66
CA ALA A 15 -0.59 8.69 -3.93
C ALA A 15 -1.52 7.88 -4.83
N GLU A 16 -1.78 8.35 -6.06
CA GLU A 16 -2.57 7.62 -7.05
C GLU A 16 -1.87 6.34 -7.53
N ALA A 17 -0.56 6.40 -7.76
CA ALA A 17 0.23 5.22 -8.11
C ALA A 17 0.20 4.17 -7.00
N VAL A 18 0.38 4.58 -5.73
CA VAL A 18 0.31 3.68 -4.57
C VAL A 18 -1.09 3.09 -4.39
N ARG A 19 -2.16 3.84 -4.65
CA ARG A 19 -3.54 3.33 -4.59
C ARG A 19 -3.85 2.28 -5.66
N SER A 20 -3.11 2.31 -6.76
CA SER A 20 -3.33 1.44 -7.92
C SER A 20 -2.41 0.23 -7.94
N VAL A 21 -1.56 0.03 -6.92
CA VAL A 21 -0.68 -1.13 -6.86
C VAL A 21 -1.45 -2.39 -6.46
N GLU A 22 -1.10 -3.49 -7.09
CA GLU A 22 -1.50 -4.82 -6.65
C GLU A 22 -0.50 -5.28 -5.57
N LEU A 23 -0.92 -5.37 -4.31
CA LEU A 23 -0.01 -5.82 -3.22
C LEU A 23 0.55 -7.22 -3.44
N ARG A 24 -0.12 -8.04 -4.28
CA ARG A 24 0.36 -9.34 -4.73
C ARG A 24 1.67 -9.27 -5.52
N ASP A 25 1.97 -8.13 -6.13
CA ASP A 25 3.23 -7.90 -6.84
C ASP A 25 4.40 -7.60 -5.88
N PHE A 26 4.11 -7.43 -4.58
CA PHE A 26 5.09 -7.17 -3.53
C PHE A 26 5.13 -8.33 -2.54
N PRO A 27 6.02 -9.32 -2.73
CA PRO A 27 6.10 -10.50 -1.85
C PRO A 27 6.26 -10.14 -0.38
N SER A 28 7.00 -9.06 -0.08
CA SER A 28 7.22 -8.52 1.27
C SER A 28 5.91 -8.13 1.97
N ALA A 29 4.94 -7.58 1.24
CA ALA A 29 3.64 -7.21 1.78
C ALA A 29 2.66 -8.39 1.73
N TRP A 30 2.62 -9.12 0.62
CA TRP A 30 1.65 -10.20 0.43
C TRP A 30 1.89 -11.38 1.38
N ASN A 31 3.15 -11.78 1.62
CA ASN A 31 3.44 -12.89 2.51
C ASN A 31 2.95 -12.63 3.93
N GLU A 32 3.07 -11.39 4.42
CA GLU A 32 2.54 -11.00 5.74
C GLU A 32 1.01 -11.05 5.75
N LEU A 33 0.34 -10.58 4.69
CA LEU A 33 -1.12 -10.60 4.60
C LEU A 33 -1.69 -12.01 4.43
N ASP A 34 -1.03 -12.87 3.66
CA ASP A 34 -1.44 -14.26 3.41
C ASP A 34 -1.38 -15.12 4.68
N THR A 35 -0.60 -14.70 5.69
CA THR A 35 -0.59 -15.37 7.00
C THR A 35 -1.84 -15.11 7.84
N LEU A 36 -2.61 -14.06 7.53
CA LEU A 36 -3.77 -13.66 8.33
C LEU A 36 -4.98 -14.58 8.12
N SER A 37 -5.27 -14.92 6.86
CA SER A 37 -6.31 -15.88 6.48
C SER A 37 -6.06 -16.41 5.07
N SER A 38 -6.47 -17.66 4.82
CA SER A 38 -6.43 -18.30 3.49
C SER A 38 -7.32 -17.60 2.45
N GLU A 39 -8.20 -16.67 2.86
CA GLU A 39 -9.05 -15.86 1.98
C GLU A 39 -8.90 -14.36 2.26
N THR A 40 -7.66 -13.90 2.45
CA THR A 40 -7.36 -12.47 2.62
C THR A 40 -7.57 -11.72 1.29
N THR A 41 -8.42 -10.69 1.31
CA THR A 41 -8.64 -9.79 0.17
C THR A 41 -8.25 -8.37 0.56
N VAL A 42 -7.49 -7.69 -0.30
CA VAL A 42 -7.17 -6.27 -0.11
C VAL A 42 -8.34 -5.47 -0.66
N ASP A 43 -9.02 -4.71 0.19
CA ASP A 43 -10.14 -3.86 -0.22
C ASP A 43 -9.64 -2.53 -0.78
N ASN A 44 -8.70 -1.89 -0.09
CA ASN A 44 -8.25 -0.56 -0.44
C ASN A 44 -6.86 -0.24 0.16
N ILE A 45 -6.15 0.69 -0.48
CA ILE A 45 -4.90 1.25 0.03
C ILE A 45 -5.10 2.75 0.22
N GLY A 46 -5.21 3.19 1.47
CA GLY A 46 -5.25 4.61 1.83
C GLY A 46 -3.84 5.20 1.87
N VAL A 47 -3.63 6.31 1.18
CA VAL A 47 -2.41 7.13 1.28
C VAL A 47 -2.80 8.59 1.47
N ASP A 48 -2.13 9.26 2.41
CA ASP A 48 -2.17 10.71 2.59
C ASP A 48 -1.00 11.35 1.81
N PRO A 49 -1.28 12.13 0.74
CA PRO A 49 -0.26 12.83 -0.03
C PRO A 49 0.64 13.73 0.82
N ALA A 50 0.10 14.34 1.88
CA ALA A 50 0.86 15.23 2.75
C ALA A 50 1.93 14.50 3.59
N GLY A 51 1.77 13.18 3.77
CA GLY A 51 2.71 12.31 4.46
C GLY A 51 3.88 11.83 3.58
N ILE A 52 3.83 12.10 2.28
CA ILE A 52 4.81 11.60 1.31
C ILE A 52 6.08 12.46 1.36
N ARG A 53 7.23 11.81 1.50
CA ARG A 53 8.53 12.45 1.48
C ARG A 53 9.19 12.21 0.13
N VAL A 54 9.38 13.29 -0.63
CA VAL A 54 10.11 13.29 -1.89
C VAL A 54 11.51 13.88 -1.68
N SER A 55 12.54 13.19 -2.18
CA SER A 55 13.94 13.61 -2.14
C SER A 55 14.61 13.32 -3.48
N GLY A 56 14.75 14.38 -4.30
CA GLY A 56 15.25 14.25 -5.67
C GLY A 56 14.32 13.40 -6.52
N THR A 57 14.83 12.28 -7.06
CA THR A 57 14.03 11.32 -7.82
C THR A 57 13.41 10.23 -6.96
N LYS A 58 13.69 10.17 -5.65
CA LYS A 58 13.17 9.12 -4.77
C LYS A 58 12.02 9.63 -3.92
N PHE A 59 11.13 8.73 -3.53
CA PHE A 59 10.07 9.03 -2.58
C PHE A 59 9.81 7.87 -1.62
N SER A 60 9.19 8.21 -0.49
CA SER A 60 8.78 7.24 0.54
C SER A 60 7.57 7.77 1.30
N GLY A 61 6.78 6.86 1.85
CA GLY A 61 5.60 7.24 2.62
C GLY A 61 5.02 6.09 3.42
N LEU A 62 3.97 6.43 4.16
CA LEU A 62 3.14 5.49 4.88
C LEU A 62 1.81 5.32 4.14
N ALA A 63 1.28 4.10 4.19
CA ALA A 63 -0.02 3.76 3.67
C ALA A 63 -0.84 3.04 4.76
N SER A 64 -2.15 3.02 4.59
CA SER A 64 -3.08 2.18 5.34
C SER A 64 -3.63 1.15 4.38
N VAL A 65 -3.38 -0.13 4.64
CA VAL A 65 -3.90 -1.23 3.84
C VAL A 65 -5.13 -1.77 4.54
N TYR A 66 -6.28 -1.65 3.89
CA TYR A 66 -7.54 -2.20 4.36
C TYR A 66 -7.72 -3.58 3.75
N VAL A 67 -7.91 -4.57 4.60
CA VAL A 67 -8.12 -5.96 4.18
C VAL A 67 -9.41 -6.52 4.74
N ALA A 68 -10.11 -7.29 3.92
CA ALA A 68 -11.17 -8.16 4.36
C ALA A 68 -10.58 -9.55 4.65
N LEU A 69 -10.76 -10.00 5.88
CA LEU A 69 -10.40 -11.34 6.34
C LEU A 69 -11.69 -12.14 6.48
N ARG A 70 -11.81 -13.20 5.69
CA ARG A 70 -12.91 -14.15 5.77
C ARG A 70 -12.47 -15.37 6.57
N TYR A 71 -13.31 -15.78 7.52
CA TYR A 71 -13.11 -16.92 8.40
C TYR A 71 -14.33 -17.85 8.35
N GLY A 72 -14.11 -19.15 8.55
CA GLY A 72 -15.16 -20.16 8.53
C GLY A 72 -15.49 -20.66 7.12
N LYS A 73 -16.43 -21.62 7.04
CA LYS A 73 -16.99 -22.15 5.78
C LYS A 73 -18.47 -22.49 6.00
N GLY A 74 -19.34 -22.15 5.06
CA GLY A 74 -20.77 -22.48 5.15
C GLY A 74 -21.56 -21.48 5.99
N ASP A 75 -22.46 -21.95 6.85
CA ASP A 75 -23.37 -21.09 7.63
C ASP A 75 -22.66 -20.26 8.74
N ASP A 76 -21.41 -20.60 9.07
CA ASP A 76 -20.57 -19.88 10.07
C ASP A 76 -19.53 -18.95 9.43
N GLU A 77 -19.76 -18.51 8.18
CA GLU A 77 -18.87 -17.55 7.51
C GLU A 77 -18.90 -16.19 8.22
N PHE A 78 -17.73 -15.71 8.64
CA PHE A 78 -17.56 -14.40 9.24
C PHE A 78 -16.52 -13.59 8.46
N THR A 79 -16.87 -12.36 8.08
CA THR A 79 -15.94 -11.42 7.44
C THR A 79 -15.66 -10.28 8.40
N THR A 80 -14.39 -10.01 8.66
CA THR A 80 -13.93 -8.81 9.38
C THR A 80 -13.08 -7.94 8.48
N SER A 81 -13.14 -6.63 8.72
CA SER A 81 -12.31 -5.66 8.01
C SER A 81 -11.25 -5.13 8.98
N GLU A 82 -9.99 -5.31 8.62
CA GLU A 82 -8.84 -4.87 9.41
C GLU A 82 -8.02 -3.84 8.61
N ALA A 83 -7.33 -2.97 9.32
CA ALA A 83 -6.48 -1.95 8.72
C ALA A 83 -5.04 -2.08 9.25
N PHE A 84 -4.11 -2.34 8.33
CA PHE A 84 -2.68 -2.48 8.62
C PHE A 84 -1.89 -1.30 8.11
N ARG A 85 -0.76 -1.00 8.78
CA ARG A 85 0.14 0.07 8.31
C ARG A 85 1.09 -0.49 7.27
N GLY A 86 1.05 0.12 6.08
CA GLY A 86 2.01 -0.09 5.02
C GLY A 86 3.13 0.95 5.01
N LYS A 87 4.30 0.55 4.53
CA LYS A 87 5.38 1.48 4.15
C LYS A 87 5.76 1.21 2.71
N PHE A 88 5.87 2.26 1.92
CA PHE A 88 6.28 2.17 0.53
C PHE A 88 7.48 3.07 0.26
N HIS A 89 8.27 2.66 -0.73
CA HIS A 89 9.29 3.52 -1.32
C HIS A 89 9.41 3.27 -2.81
N GLY A 90 9.89 4.28 -3.52
CA GLY A 90 9.92 4.27 -4.96
C GLY A 90 10.78 5.38 -5.54
N HIS A 91 10.75 5.49 -6.87
CA HIS A 91 11.44 6.53 -7.59
C HIS A 91 10.62 7.03 -8.80
N PHE A 92 10.97 8.21 -9.27
CA PHE A 92 10.46 8.76 -10.51
C PHE A 92 11.33 8.29 -11.69
N ASP A 93 10.72 7.60 -12.64
CA ASP A 93 11.31 7.31 -13.95
C ASP A 93 10.57 8.09 -15.03
N GLN A 94 11.31 8.91 -15.79
CA GLN A 94 10.75 9.79 -16.82
C GLN A 94 9.53 10.64 -16.37
N GLY A 95 9.50 11.03 -15.09
CA GLY A 95 8.41 11.81 -14.50
C GLY A 95 7.19 11.00 -14.05
N LYS A 96 7.25 9.66 -14.12
CA LYS A 96 6.24 8.75 -13.59
C LYS A 96 6.72 8.12 -12.29
N PRO A 97 5.90 8.11 -11.22
CA PRO A 97 6.24 7.42 -9.99
C PRO A 97 6.17 5.91 -10.20
N LEU A 98 7.23 5.20 -9.84
CA LEU A 98 7.33 3.74 -9.80
C LEU A 98 7.55 3.32 -8.34
N ILE A 99 6.74 2.36 -7.88
CA ILE A 99 6.87 1.79 -6.53
C ILE A 99 7.89 0.66 -6.61
N ASP A 100 8.99 0.79 -5.87
CA ASP A 100 10.07 -0.19 -5.86
C ASP A 100 9.76 -1.33 -4.88
N ASP A 101 9.22 -0.99 -3.71
CA ASP A 101 8.86 -1.98 -2.68
C ASP A 101 7.78 -1.43 -1.74
N PHE A 102 6.98 -2.36 -1.25
CA PHE A 102 5.88 -2.12 -0.34
C PHE A 102 5.92 -3.19 0.75
N THR A 103 5.86 -2.77 2.00
CA THR A 103 5.80 -3.65 3.18
C THR A 103 4.54 -3.36 3.97
N VAL A 104 3.99 -4.37 4.62
CA VAL A 104 2.83 -4.25 5.52
C VAL A 104 3.22 -4.80 6.87
N ASP A 105 2.87 -4.06 7.92
CA ASP A 105 3.08 -4.49 9.30
C ASP A 105 1.77 -5.08 9.86
N THR A 106 1.71 -6.40 9.92
CA THR A 106 0.60 -7.21 10.45
C THR A 106 0.78 -7.56 11.93
N SER A 107 1.90 -7.15 12.55
CA SER A 107 2.19 -7.46 13.96
C SER A 107 1.08 -7.08 14.97
N PRO A 108 0.25 -6.03 14.76
CA PRO A 108 -0.89 -5.76 15.64
C PRO A 108 -1.93 -6.88 15.70
N PHE A 109 -1.98 -7.78 14.71
CA PHE A 109 -2.94 -8.89 14.67
C PHE A 109 -2.58 -10.04 15.63
N PHE A 110 -1.29 -10.21 15.94
CA PHE A 110 -0.81 -11.30 16.81
C PHE A 110 -0.61 -10.86 18.27
N ALA A 111 -0.97 -9.61 18.61
CA ALA A 111 -0.70 -8.97 19.90
C ALA A 111 -1.83 -9.13 20.93
#